data_AF-A0A0P1H3S2-F1
#
_entry.id   AF-A0A0P1H3S2-F1
#
_cell.length_a   1.000
_cell.length_b   1.000
_cell.length_c   1.000
_cell.angle_alpha   90.00
_cell.angle_beta   90.00
_cell.angle_gamma   90.00
#
_symmetry.space_group_name_H-M   'P 1'
#
loop_
_entity.id
_entity.type
_entity.pdbx_description
1 polymer ?
#
loop_
_entity_poly.entity_id
_entity_poly.type
_entity_poly.pdbx_seq_one_letter_code
_entity_poly.pdbx_strand_id
1 'polypeptide(L)'
;MIKQRWTKNFLSAAIAGLVMIAGTAALAEDLDYHALFEERCTACHGHAGAFAREHLQVQDGVVLGSAGQNLEPFLSVHKGGLPAEQIRGLLDMFLSQLEAGSFFNDTCKICHGRAHDFAKLFLIERDGVLWGRYSARPVAEFLPGHARMTADQALRMTAALSAILAGGR
;
A
#
# COMPACT_ATOMS: atom_id res chain seq x y z
N MET A 1 -76.46 -45.17 -4.11
CA MET A 1 -76.39 -44.82 -2.66
C MET A 1 -74.96 -45.15 -2.23
N ILE A 2 -74.07 -44.23 -1.84
CA ILE A 2 -74.06 -43.36 -0.65
C ILE A 2 -73.11 -42.17 -0.92
N LYS A 3 -73.56 -40.96 -0.55
CA LYS A 3 -72.82 -39.69 -0.47
C LYS A 3 -71.82 -39.70 0.69
N GLN A 4 -70.74 -38.91 0.62
CA GLN A 4 -70.26 -37.94 1.65
C GLN A 4 -68.82 -37.49 1.29
N ARG A 5 -68.60 -36.20 0.94
CA ARG A 5 -68.24 -35.03 1.80
C ARG A 5 -66.73 -34.95 2.10
N TRP A 6 -65.99 -34.15 1.32
CA TRP A 6 -65.42 -32.84 1.70
C TRP A 6 -64.62 -32.85 3.02
N THR A 7 -63.31 -32.64 2.94
CA THR A 7 -62.63 -31.54 3.65
C THR A 7 -61.31 -31.19 2.97
N LYS A 8 -61.11 -29.88 2.85
CA LYS A 8 -59.98 -29.17 2.27
C LYS A 8 -58.81 -29.22 3.25
N ASN A 9 -57.59 -29.47 2.78
CA ASN A 9 -56.38 -29.01 3.45
C ASN A 9 -55.50 -28.31 2.40
N PHE A 10 -55.71 -27.00 2.28
CA PHE A 10 -54.76 -26.10 1.66
C PHE A 10 -53.60 -25.93 2.64
N LEU A 11 -52.51 -26.68 2.46
CA LEU A 11 -51.21 -26.24 2.98
C LEU A 11 -50.63 -25.26 1.96
N SER A 12 -50.90 -23.98 2.18
CA SER A 12 -50.18 -22.88 1.55
C SER A 12 -48.73 -22.92 2.02
N ALA A 13 -47.83 -23.46 1.20
CA ALA A 13 -46.40 -23.27 1.37
C ALA A 13 -46.05 -21.84 0.90
N ALA A 14 -45.93 -20.91 1.85
CA ALA A 14 -45.37 -19.59 1.58
C ALA A 14 -43.86 -19.74 1.37
N ILE A 15 -43.42 -19.79 0.11
CA ILE A 15 -42.00 -19.69 -0.25
C ILE A 15 -41.62 -18.22 -0.11
N ALA A 16 -41.01 -17.86 1.03
CA ALA A 16 -40.34 -16.58 1.19
C ALA A 16 -39.13 -16.55 0.26
N GLY A 17 -39.27 -15.86 -0.88
CA GLY A 17 -38.17 -15.58 -1.79
C GLY A 17 -37.19 -14.61 -1.14
N LEU A 18 -36.06 -15.12 -0.66
CA LEU A 18 -34.92 -14.32 -0.23
C LEU A 18 -34.31 -13.66 -1.47
N VAL A 19 -34.63 -12.39 -1.71
CA VAL A 19 -33.96 -11.56 -2.71
C VAL A 19 -32.53 -11.33 -2.21
N MET A 20 -31.59 -12.08 -2.77
CA MET A 20 -30.15 -11.82 -2.61
C MET A 20 -29.84 -10.51 -3.32
N ILE A 21 -29.80 -9.42 -2.55
CA ILE A 21 -29.18 -8.17 -2.99
C ILE A 21 -27.69 -8.46 -3.11
N ALA A 22 -27.26 -8.84 -4.32
CA ALA A 22 -25.85 -8.87 -4.67
C ALA A 22 -25.35 -7.41 -4.63
N GLY A 23 -24.86 -6.99 -3.46
CA GLY A 23 -24.07 -5.79 -3.36
C GLY A 23 -22.84 -5.99 -4.24
N THR A 24 -22.78 -5.27 -5.36
CA THR A 24 -21.54 -5.06 -6.09
C THR A 24 -20.64 -4.26 -5.17
N ALA A 25 -19.91 -4.95 -4.30
CA ALA A 25 -18.65 -4.42 -3.81
C ALA A 25 -17.79 -4.24 -5.05
N ALA A 26 -17.69 -2.98 -5.51
CA ALA A 26 -16.64 -2.61 -6.43
C ALA A 26 -15.35 -3.06 -5.76
N LEU A 27 -14.71 -4.08 -6.34
CA LEU A 27 -13.33 -4.37 -6.03
C LEU A 27 -12.61 -3.07 -6.39
N ALA A 28 -12.17 -2.31 -5.39
CA ALA A 28 -11.27 -1.21 -5.62
C ALA A 28 -10.06 -1.82 -6.33
N GLU A 29 -9.92 -1.52 -7.62
CA GLU A 29 -8.68 -1.77 -8.32
C GLU A 29 -7.63 -1.01 -7.53
N ASP A 30 -6.67 -1.71 -6.94
CA ASP A 30 -5.55 -1.10 -6.25
C ASP A 30 -4.78 -0.34 -7.33
N LEU A 31 -5.07 0.95 -7.45
CA LEU A 31 -4.55 1.78 -8.52
C LEU A 31 -3.03 1.85 -8.33
N ASP A 32 -2.27 1.35 -9.29
CA ASP A 32 -0.80 1.41 -9.22
C ASP A 32 -0.36 2.87 -9.33
N TYR A 33 -0.16 3.52 -8.18
CA TYR A 33 0.24 4.93 -8.12
C TYR A 33 1.65 5.17 -8.67
N HIS A 34 2.48 4.14 -8.76
CA HIS A 34 3.75 4.21 -9.49
C HIS A 34 3.48 4.32 -10.99
N ALA A 35 2.59 3.48 -11.53
CA ALA A 35 2.20 3.55 -12.94
C ALA A 35 1.53 4.90 -13.26
N LEU A 36 0.67 5.41 -12.38
CA LEU A 36 0.06 6.73 -12.53
C LEU A 36 1.14 7.83 -12.62
N PHE A 37 2.13 7.81 -11.73
CA PHE A 37 3.22 8.77 -11.77
C PHE A 37 4.04 8.63 -13.06
N GLU A 38 4.34 7.41 -13.48
CA GLU A 38 5.09 7.15 -14.72
C GLU A 38 4.35 7.67 -15.97
N GLU A 39 3.03 7.49 -16.02
CA GLU A 39 2.20 8.00 -17.12
C GLU A 39 2.13 9.54 -17.13
N ARG A 40 1.92 10.16 -15.96
CA ARG A 40 1.50 11.57 -15.89
C ARG A 40 2.61 12.55 -15.55
N CYS A 41 3.66 12.10 -14.86
CA CYS A 41 4.64 12.98 -14.22
C CYS A 41 6.05 12.80 -14.78
N THR A 42 6.43 11.59 -15.22
CA THR A 42 7.82 11.28 -15.60
C THR A 42 8.39 12.15 -16.70
N ALA A 43 7.57 12.55 -17.68
CA ALA A 43 8.02 13.39 -18.79
C ALA A 43 8.62 14.75 -18.35
N CYS A 44 8.25 15.25 -17.16
CA CYS A 44 8.79 16.50 -16.61
C CYS A 44 9.61 16.29 -15.33
N HIS A 45 9.32 15.27 -14.54
CA HIS A 45 9.87 15.09 -13.19
C HIS A 45 10.88 13.94 -13.06
N GLY A 46 11.09 13.14 -14.10
CA GLY A 46 11.90 11.91 -13.99
C GLY A 46 11.18 10.86 -13.15
N HIS A 47 11.90 9.91 -12.53
CA HIS A 47 11.28 8.81 -11.78
C HIS A 47 10.77 9.23 -10.38
N ALA A 48 9.67 8.63 -9.94
CA ALA A 48 8.99 8.93 -8.67
C ALA A 48 9.94 8.95 -7.46
N GLY A 49 10.74 7.90 -7.29
CA GLY A 49 11.65 7.79 -6.14
C GLY A 49 12.75 8.85 -6.10
N ALA A 50 13.33 9.18 -7.25
CA ALA A 50 14.34 10.25 -7.33
C ALA A 50 13.68 11.61 -7.06
N PHE A 51 12.55 11.87 -7.72
CA PHE A 51 11.77 13.07 -7.52
C PHE A 51 11.39 13.27 -6.05
N ALA A 52 10.85 12.25 -5.38
CA ALA A 52 10.47 12.32 -3.98
C ALA A 52 11.65 12.73 -3.09
N ARG A 53 12.78 12.02 -3.19
CA ARG A 53 13.96 12.27 -2.34
C ARG A 53 14.62 13.63 -2.58
N GLU A 54 14.56 14.13 -3.81
CA GLU A 54 15.24 15.38 -4.19
C GLU A 54 14.35 16.61 -4.02
N HIS A 55 13.03 16.44 -4.12
CA HIS A 55 12.10 17.56 -4.22
C HIS A 55 10.98 17.58 -3.17
N LEU A 56 10.82 16.52 -2.38
CA LEU A 56 9.76 16.42 -1.39
C LEU A 56 10.32 16.30 0.03
N GLN A 57 9.51 16.73 0.99
CA GLN A 57 9.78 16.67 2.42
C GLN A 57 8.51 16.26 3.14
N VAL A 58 8.64 15.69 4.35
CA VAL A 58 7.50 15.36 5.20
C VAL A 58 7.57 16.19 6.47
N GLN A 59 6.49 16.89 6.79
CA GLN A 59 6.33 17.61 8.06
C GLN A 59 4.96 17.29 8.64
N ASP A 60 4.91 16.77 9.87
CA ASP A 60 3.67 16.42 10.57
C ASP A 60 2.71 15.54 9.75
N GLY A 61 3.27 14.59 8.98
CA GLY A 61 2.52 13.68 8.10
C GLY A 61 2.07 14.31 6.77
N VAL A 62 2.41 15.58 6.50
CA VAL A 62 2.08 16.28 5.26
C VAL A 62 3.27 16.24 4.31
N VAL A 63 3.02 15.87 3.05
CA VAL A 63 4.03 15.93 1.99
C VAL A 63 4.11 17.37 1.46
N LEU A 64 5.29 17.95 1.58
CA LEU A 64 5.62 19.29 1.12
C LEU A 64 6.58 19.21 -0.07
N GLY A 65 6.51 20.17 -0.99
CA GLY A 65 7.58 20.36 -1.97
C GLY A 65 8.76 21.15 -1.38
N SER A 66 9.88 21.25 -2.12
CA SER A 66 11.11 21.91 -1.64
C SER A 66 10.93 23.36 -1.20
N ALA A 67 9.94 24.08 -1.75
CA ALA A 67 9.63 25.46 -1.36
C ALA A 67 8.58 25.55 -0.24
N GLY A 68 8.24 24.44 0.41
CA GLY A 68 7.34 24.35 1.56
C GLY A 68 5.86 24.29 1.22
N GLN A 69 5.47 24.27 -0.06
CA GLN A 69 4.07 24.16 -0.45
C GLN A 69 3.51 22.77 -0.14
N ASN A 70 2.28 22.72 0.42
CA ASN A 70 1.55 21.48 0.59
C ASN A 70 1.21 20.88 -0.79
N LEU A 71 1.60 19.62 -0.99
CA LEU A 71 1.48 18.95 -2.28
C LEU A 71 0.02 18.59 -2.61
N GLU A 72 -0.84 18.35 -1.62
CA GLU A 72 -2.25 17.99 -1.83
C GLU A 72 -3.04 19.08 -2.59
N PRO A 73 -3.15 20.32 -2.10
CA PRO A 73 -3.84 21.38 -2.86
C PRO A 73 -3.10 21.74 -4.15
N PHE A 74 -1.77 21.55 -4.21
CA PHE A 74 -1.01 21.82 -5.43
C PHE A 74 -1.37 20.84 -6.56
N LEU A 75 -1.47 19.54 -6.27
CA LEU A 75 -1.83 18.52 -7.26
C LEU A 75 -3.27 18.65 -7.77
N SER A 76 -4.15 19.33 -7.03
CA SER A 76 -5.52 19.61 -7.48
C SER A 76 -5.60 20.59 -8.65
N VAL A 77 -4.54 21.37 -8.89
CA VAL A 77 -4.50 22.41 -9.94
C VAL A 77 -3.34 22.23 -10.92
N HIS A 78 -2.28 21.51 -10.54
CA HIS A 78 -1.10 21.34 -11.39
C HIS A 78 -1.42 20.51 -12.63
N LYS A 79 -1.06 21.03 -13.82
CA LYS A 79 -1.19 20.35 -15.13
C LYS A 79 -2.59 19.75 -15.42
N GLY A 80 -3.63 20.48 -15.03
CA GLY A 80 -5.03 20.06 -15.24
C GLY A 80 -5.67 19.39 -14.02
N GLY A 81 -4.91 19.20 -12.94
CA GLY A 81 -5.41 18.67 -11.68
C GLY A 81 -5.59 17.16 -11.70
N LEU A 82 -5.53 16.56 -10.52
CA LEU A 82 -5.85 15.15 -10.29
C LEU A 82 -7.10 15.02 -9.41
N PRO A 83 -7.90 13.95 -9.59
CA PRO A 83 -8.97 13.61 -8.66
C PRO A 83 -8.43 13.38 -7.24
N ALA A 84 -9.23 13.71 -6.21
CA ALA A 84 -8.82 13.60 -4.81
C ALA A 84 -8.31 12.20 -4.42
N GLU A 85 -8.84 11.15 -5.04
CA GLU A 85 -8.43 9.78 -4.79
C GLU A 85 -7.01 9.48 -5.30
N GLN A 86 -6.69 9.92 -6.52
CA GLN A 86 -5.36 9.80 -7.09
C GLN A 86 -4.33 10.66 -6.34
N ILE A 87 -4.74 11.85 -5.88
CA ILE A 87 -3.89 12.70 -5.06
C ILE A 87 -3.50 11.96 -3.78
N ARG A 88 -4.48 11.43 -3.05
CA ARG A 88 -4.23 10.70 -1.80
C ARG A 88 -3.28 9.52 -2.02
N GLY A 89 -3.51 8.71 -3.04
CA GLY A 89 -2.64 7.56 -3.33
C GLY A 89 -1.21 7.94 -3.72
N LEU A 90 -1.02 9.02 -4.49
CA LEU A 90 0.31 9.56 -4.75
C LEU A 90 0.99 10.06 -3.49
N LEU A 91 0.27 10.74 -2.60
CA LEU A 91 0.81 11.21 -1.32
C LEU A 91 1.22 10.03 -0.43
N ASP A 92 0.39 9.00 -0.31
CA ASP A 92 0.71 7.77 0.44
C ASP A 92 1.94 7.07 -0.14
N MET A 93 2.05 7.01 -1.47
CA MET A 93 3.24 6.49 -2.14
C MET A 93 4.49 7.33 -1.81
N PHE A 94 4.42 8.66 -1.87
CA PHE A 94 5.56 9.52 -1.56
C PHE A 94 5.96 9.44 -0.09
N LEU A 95 5.00 9.44 0.83
CA LEU A 95 5.25 9.22 2.26
C LEU A 95 6.00 7.90 2.46
N SER A 96 5.51 6.83 1.84
CA SER A 96 6.16 5.51 1.92
C SER A 96 7.59 5.55 1.39
N GLN A 97 7.85 6.21 0.26
CA GLN A 97 9.19 6.34 -0.33
C GLN A 97 10.14 7.18 0.53
N LEU A 98 9.64 8.29 1.08
CA LEU A 98 10.42 9.23 1.91
C LEU A 98 10.75 8.60 3.27
N GLU A 99 9.79 7.97 3.92
CA GLU A 99 9.98 7.30 5.22
C GLU A 99 10.87 6.06 5.11
N ALA A 100 10.68 5.23 4.08
CA ALA A 100 11.50 4.06 3.81
C ALA A 100 12.97 4.42 3.53
N GLY A 101 13.17 5.44 2.68
CA GLY A 101 14.47 5.87 2.22
C GLY A 101 15.29 6.58 3.31
N SER A 102 14.64 7.43 4.13
CA SER A 102 15.35 8.13 5.21
C SER A 102 15.70 7.18 6.35
N PHE A 103 14.76 6.34 6.81
CA PHE A 103 15.00 5.52 8.00
C PHE A 103 16.08 4.47 7.78
N PHE A 104 16.10 3.78 6.63
CA PHE A 104 17.18 2.82 6.34
C PHE A 104 18.53 3.54 6.27
N ASN A 105 18.60 4.70 5.61
CA ASN A 105 19.84 5.46 5.49
C ASN A 105 20.34 5.95 6.86
N ASP A 106 19.45 6.38 7.74
CA ASP A 106 19.82 6.97 9.02
C ASP A 106 20.14 5.89 10.07
N THR A 107 19.45 4.75 10.02
CA THR A 107 19.52 3.72 11.08
C THR A 107 20.29 2.47 10.65
N CYS A 108 20.13 2.02 9.40
CA CYS A 108 20.57 0.69 8.98
C CYS A 108 21.86 0.72 8.13
N LYS A 109 22.05 1.78 7.34
CA LYS A 109 23.14 1.90 6.35
C LYS A 109 24.54 1.80 6.96
N ILE A 110 24.73 2.28 8.19
CA ILE A 110 26.03 2.26 8.86
C ILE A 110 26.58 0.82 9.00
N CYS A 111 25.71 -0.17 9.13
CA CYS A 111 26.10 -1.58 9.23
C CYS A 111 25.86 -2.37 7.93
N HIS A 112 24.86 -1.99 7.13
CA HIS A 112 24.37 -2.81 6.00
C HIS A 112 24.68 -2.24 4.61
N GLY A 113 25.21 -1.02 4.50
CA GLY A 113 25.42 -0.37 3.21
C GLY A 113 24.11 0.11 2.57
N ARG A 114 23.93 -0.04 1.25
CA ARG A 114 22.72 0.45 0.55
C ARG A 114 21.55 -0.51 0.76
N ALA A 115 20.35 0.04 0.97
CA ALA A 115 19.12 -0.74 1.16
C ALA A 115 18.86 -1.73 0.01
N HIS A 116 19.02 -1.27 -1.24
CA HIS A 116 18.86 -2.10 -2.43
C HIS A 116 19.79 -3.32 -2.46
N ASP A 117 21.08 -3.11 -2.17
CA ASP A 117 22.05 -4.21 -2.18
C ASP A 117 21.78 -5.17 -1.02
N PHE A 118 21.49 -4.62 0.16
CA PHE A 118 21.13 -5.40 1.33
C PHE A 118 19.91 -6.29 1.07
N ALA A 119 18.82 -5.70 0.58
CA ALA A 119 17.58 -6.43 0.29
C ALA A 119 17.82 -7.56 -0.72
N LYS A 120 18.47 -7.28 -1.86
CA LYS A 120 18.69 -8.29 -2.90
C LYS A 120 19.62 -9.43 -2.47
N LEU A 121 20.68 -9.11 -1.72
CA LEU A 121 21.70 -10.10 -1.35
C LEU A 121 21.29 -10.95 -0.13
N PHE A 122 20.57 -10.36 0.83
CA PHE A 122 20.35 -10.96 2.14
C PHE A 122 18.90 -11.26 2.47
N LEU A 123 17.93 -10.77 1.70
CA LEU A 123 16.51 -11.01 1.95
C LEU A 123 15.89 -11.88 0.86
N ILE A 124 14.79 -12.53 1.21
CA ILE A 124 13.96 -13.32 0.31
C ILE A 124 12.52 -13.26 0.76
N GLU A 125 11.59 -13.09 -0.17
CA GLU A 125 10.16 -13.21 0.10
C GLU A 125 9.69 -14.66 -0.11
N ARG A 126 8.92 -15.18 0.83
CA ARG A 126 8.29 -16.51 0.75
C ARG A 126 6.92 -16.43 1.40
N ASP A 127 5.89 -16.83 0.67
CA ASP A 127 4.50 -16.85 1.13
C ASP A 127 4.04 -15.49 1.69
N GLY A 128 4.46 -14.39 1.04
CA GLY A 128 4.13 -13.02 1.45
C GLY A 128 4.87 -12.51 2.68
N VAL A 129 5.83 -13.29 3.21
CA VAL A 129 6.64 -12.90 4.37
C VAL A 129 8.07 -12.61 3.93
N LEU A 130 8.65 -11.53 4.43
CA LEU A 130 10.06 -11.19 4.19
C LEU A 130 10.96 -11.91 5.19
N TRP A 131 11.87 -12.74 4.68
CA TRP A 131 12.80 -13.54 5.46
C TRP A 131 14.23 -13.06 5.24
N GLY A 132 15.04 -13.19 6.29
CA GLY A 132 16.50 -13.23 6.12
C GLY A 132 16.88 -14.50 5.35
N ARG A 133 17.49 -14.36 4.18
CA ARG A 133 17.83 -15.44 3.24
C ARG A 133 18.64 -16.55 3.88
N TYR A 134 19.62 -16.18 4.71
CA TYR A 134 20.55 -17.13 5.34
C TYR A 134 20.23 -17.42 6.80
N SER A 135 19.55 -16.50 7.49
CA SER A 135 19.17 -16.68 8.90
C SER A 135 17.85 -17.42 9.05
N ALA A 136 17.02 -17.48 8.01
CA ALA A 136 15.66 -18.01 8.03
C ALA A 136 14.77 -17.40 9.13
N ARG A 137 15.02 -16.14 9.49
CA ARG A 137 14.22 -15.39 10.47
C ARG A 137 13.27 -14.43 9.75
N PRO A 138 12.00 -14.31 10.18
CA PRO A 138 11.11 -13.26 9.71
C PRO A 138 11.69 -11.89 10.07
N VAL A 139 11.75 -10.97 9.10
CA VAL A 139 12.39 -9.66 9.29
C VAL A 139 11.62 -8.82 10.32
N ALA A 140 10.29 -8.75 10.20
CA ALA A 140 9.43 -7.97 11.10
C ALA A 140 9.60 -8.38 12.58
N GLU A 141 9.77 -9.67 12.86
CA GLU A 141 9.99 -10.18 14.22
C GLU A 141 11.42 -9.95 14.73
N PHE A 142 12.39 -9.91 13.82
CA PHE A 142 13.79 -9.72 14.17
C PHE A 142 14.15 -8.25 14.47
N LEU A 143 13.56 -7.31 13.73
CA LEU A 143 13.92 -5.89 13.79
C LEU A 143 13.81 -5.25 15.19
N PRO A 144 12.79 -5.56 16.02
CA PRO A 144 12.71 -4.99 17.37
C PRO A 144 13.93 -5.31 18.24
N GLY A 145 14.50 -6.51 18.11
CA GLY A 145 15.70 -6.93 18.85
C GLY A 145 17.02 -6.48 18.23
N HIS A 146 17.02 -6.18 16.92
CA HIS A 146 18.24 -5.83 16.16
C HIS A 146 18.47 -4.33 16.07
N ALA A 147 17.47 -3.60 15.59
CA ALA A 147 17.54 -2.16 15.36
C ALA A 147 16.82 -1.35 16.47
N ARG A 148 16.39 -2.03 17.56
CA ARG A 148 15.64 -1.43 18.68
C ARG A 148 14.39 -0.68 18.21
N MET A 149 13.73 -1.25 17.21
CA MET A 149 12.54 -0.67 16.59
C MET A 149 11.28 -1.04 17.37
N THR A 150 10.28 -0.16 17.37
CA THR A 150 8.92 -0.56 17.76
C THR A 150 8.35 -1.54 16.73
N ALA A 151 7.28 -2.25 17.09
CA ALA A 151 6.62 -3.19 16.17
C ALA A 151 6.14 -2.48 14.88
N ASP A 152 5.55 -1.29 15.00
CA ASP A 152 5.08 -0.51 13.86
C ASP A 152 6.22 -0.06 12.95
N GLN A 153 7.34 0.38 13.52
CA GLN A 153 8.53 0.73 12.76
C GLN A 153 9.08 -0.49 12.02
N ALA A 154 9.13 -1.65 12.69
CA ALA A 154 9.59 -2.90 12.10
C ALA A 154 8.70 -3.32 10.93
N LEU A 155 7.38 -3.18 11.05
CA LEU A 155 6.43 -3.47 9.96
C LEU A 155 6.66 -2.54 8.76
N ARG A 156 6.78 -1.22 8.98
CA ARG A 156 7.05 -0.26 7.90
C ARG A 156 8.38 -0.53 7.20
N MET A 157 9.44 -0.80 7.95
CA MET A 157 10.74 -1.13 7.37
C MET A 157 10.72 -2.47 6.62
N THR A 158 9.96 -3.45 7.11
CA THR A 158 9.78 -4.72 6.39
C THR A 158 9.08 -4.48 5.05
N ALA A 159 8.01 -3.69 5.03
CA ALA A 159 7.30 -3.33 3.80
C ALA A 159 8.21 -2.58 2.81
N ALA A 160 9.01 -1.63 3.30
CA ALA A 160 10.00 -0.91 2.50
C ALA A 160 11.01 -1.85 1.83
N LEU A 161 11.56 -2.80 2.57
CA LEU A 161 12.54 -3.77 2.06
C LEU A 161 11.91 -4.76 1.08
N SER A 162 10.66 -5.19 1.31
CA SER A 162 9.89 -5.99 0.34
C SER A 162 9.66 -5.24 -0.96
N ALA A 163 9.26 -3.96 -0.90
CA ALA A 163 9.06 -3.13 -2.08
C ALA A 163 10.34 -3.00 -2.92
N ILE A 164 11.50 -2.82 -2.25
CA ILE A 164 12.81 -2.81 -2.91
C ILE A 164 13.11 -4.15 -3.61
N LEU A 165 12.81 -5.27 -2.94
CA LEU A 165 13.04 -6.61 -3.50
C LEU A 165 12.15 -6.88 -4.72
N ALA A 166 10.91 -6.37 -4.71
CA ALA A 166 9.96 -6.46 -5.82
C ALA A 166 10.31 -5.56 -7.03
N GLY A 167 11.33 -4.70 -6.91
CA GLY A 167 11.81 -3.83 -8.00
C GLY A 167 11.62 -2.33 -7.78
N GLY A 168 11.10 -1.91 -6.61
CA GLY A 168 11.11 -0.51 -6.19
C GLY A 168 12.55 0.01 -6.03
N ARG A 169 12.81 1.24 -6.51
CA ARG A 169 14.15 1.87 -6.45
C ARG A 169 14.35 2.80 -5.26
#